data_AF-A0A3C1PW49-F1
#
_entry.id   AF-A0A3C1PW49-F1
#
_cell.length_a   1.000
_cell.length_b   1.000
_cell.length_c   1.000
_cell.angle_alpha   90.00
_cell.angle_beta   90.00
_cell.angle_gamma   90.00
#
_symmetry.space_group_name_H-M   'P 1'
#
loop_
_entity.id
_entity.type
_entity.pdbx_description
1 polymer ?
#
loop_
_entity_poly.entity_id
_entity_poly.type
_entity_poly.pdbx_seq_one_letter_code
_entity_poly.pdbx_strand_id
1 'polypeptide(L)' 'MTPELKNDRFLKALRRQPVDQTPVWMMRQAGR' A
#
# COMPACT_ATOMS: atom_id res chain seq x y z
N MET A 1 -19.20 -9.45 0.67
CA MET A 1 -18.16 -9.33 1.72
C MET A 1 -16.82 -9.26 1.00
N THR A 2 -16.09 -8.14 1.11
CA THR A 2 -14.80 -7.99 0.41
C THR A 2 -13.72 -8.81 1.11
N PRO A 3 -12.87 -9.53 0.36
CA PRO A 3 -11.79 -10.31 0.95
C PRO A 3 -10.77 -9.41 1.66
N GLU A 4 -10.22 -9.88 2.78
CA GLU A 4 -9.22 -9.15 3.54
C GLU A 4 -7.90 -9.03 2.77
N LEU A 5 -7.33 -7.83 2.75
CA LEU A 5 -6.08 -7.54 2.06
C LEU A 5 -4.89 -7.83 2.99
N LYS A 6 -3.99 -8.73 2.58
CA LYS A 6 -2.79 -9.09 3.36
C LYS A 6 -1.77 -7.94 3.51
N ASN A 7 -1.75 -6.97 2.59
CA ASN A 7 -0.86 -5.81 2.65
C ASN A 7 -1.63 -4.53 2.35
N ASP A 8 -2.05 -3.83 3.42
CA ASP A 8 -2.89 -2.64 3.34
C ASP A 8 -2.16 -1.33 3.70
N ARG A 9 -0.85 -1.39 3.96
CA ARG A 9 -0.04 -0.26 4.43
C ARG A 9 -0.12 0.96 3.52
N PHE A 10 -0.10 0.76 2.21
CA PHE A 10 -0.21 1.84 1.23
C PHE A 10 -1.53 2.61 1.41
N LEU A 11 -2.65 1.90 1.55
CA LEU A 11 -3.96 2.51 1.74
C LEU A 11 -4.09 3.20 3.11
N LYS A 12 -3.53 2.59 4.16
CA LYS A 12 -3.49 3.17 5.51
C LYS A 12 -2.70 4.49 5.52
N ALA A 13 -1.52 4.49 4.92
CA ALA A 13 -0.66 5.68 4.82
C ALA A 13 -1.37 6.83 4.07
N LEU A 14 -2.05 6.54 2.95
CA LEU A 14 -2.83 7.54 2.21
C LEU A 14 -3.98 8.13 3.02
N ARG A 15 -4.58 7.33 3.92
CA ARG A 15 -5.62 7.78 4.85
C ARG A 15 -5.05 8.38 6.14
N ARG A 16 -3.74 8.62 6.23
CA ARG A 16 -3.04 9.17 7.40
C ARG A 16 -3.22 8.32 8.67
N GLN A 17 -3.41 7.02 8.49
CA GLN A 17 -3.45 6.07 9.61
C GLN A 17 -2.03 5.68 10.02
N PRO A 18 -1.79 5.35 11.30
CA PRO A 18 -0.49 4.83 11.74
C PRO A 18 -0.10 3.56 10.96
N VAL A 19 1.14 3.51 10.51
CA VAL A 19 1.76 2.34 9.87
C VAL A 19 3.11 2.07 10.52
N ASP A 20 3.51 0.80 10.55
CA ASP A 20 4.79 0.32 11.09
C ASP A 20 6.00 0.83 10.30
N GLN A 21 5.82 1.05 9.00
CA GLN A 21 6.87 1.53 8.08
C GLN A 21 6.27 2.29 6.90
N THR A 22 7.05 3.18 6.30
CA THR A 22 6.64 3.93 5.10
C THR A 22 6.52 2.99 3.89
N PRO A 23 5.35 2.89 3.24
CA PRO A 23 5.20 2.07 2.04
C PRO A 23 5.91 2.72 0.85
N VAL A 24 6.50 1.90 -0.02
CA VAL A 24 7.15 2.34 -1.27
C VAL A 24 6.40 1.79 -2.49
N TRP A 25 6.39 2.55 -3.57
CA TRP A 25 5.95 2.10 -4.89
C TRP A 25 6.78 2.81 -5.96
N MET A 26 6.81 2.22 -7.16
CA MET A 26 7.54 2.78 -8.30
C MET A 26 6.61 2.96 -9.49
N MET A 27 6.62 4.14 -10.09
CA MET A 27 5.93 4.37 -11.37
C MET A 27 6.64 3.57 -12.46
N ARG A 28 5.86 2.89 -13.33
CA ARG A 28 6.39 2.02 -14.40
C ARG A 28 7.34 0.92 -13.89
N GLN A 29 7.03 0.31 -12.74
CA GLN A 29 7.83 -0.76 -12.14
C GLN A 29 8.04 -1.99 -13.04
N ALA A 30 7.15 -2.21 -14.01
CA ALA A 30 7.29 -3.24 -15.03
C ALA A 30 7.34 -2.56 -16.40
N GLY A 31 8.47 -2.75 -17.09
CA GLY A 31 8.69 -2.31 -18.47
C GLY A 31 8.35 -3.39 -19.49
N ARG A 32 8.40 -3.02 -20.77
CA ARG A 32 8.35 -3.98 -21.89
C ARG A 32 9.72 -4.62 -22.07
#